data_AF-A0A968C7C0-F1
#
_entry.id   AF-A0A968C7C0-F1
#
_cell.length_a   1.000
_cell.length_b   1.000
_cell.length_c   1.000
_cell.angle_alpha   90.00
_cell.angle_beta   90.00
_cell.angle_gamma   90.00
#
_symmetry.space_group_name_H-M   'P 1'
#
loop_
_entity.id
_entity.type
_entity.pdbx_description
1 polymer ?
#
loop_
_entity_poly.entity_id
_entity_poly.type
_entity_poly.pdbx_seq_one_letter_code
_entity_poly.pdbx_strand_id
1 'polypeptide(L)'
;MGFLDELKQEAEAAKAGEASQNGDAQERERVFRTALEPAMRRIHAYLEQVVEQLNVVNLDARVAYEVEGVGRIENLCQSNYKLKVDDPARLYDFTLCYVCSREGRIRFEKRGKPASEHLRDTLRSHGLDLSYKMGVDGNAVFTLAMMVPVSFTFEADTDHKVIRLRVRNLDILGACNYSLSPDKVDDAWLEELAKRIARRPNRFDELVGNVLPDEARRRLQRELEEMQRQRARELLERAQEEAEEKKKGLLGRLRRKQD
;
A
#
# COMPACT_ATOMS: atom_id res chain seq x y z
N MET A 1 2.88 -11.46 -48.67
CA MET A 1 3.74 -11.40 -47.47
C MET A 1 3.79 -12.81 -46.89
N GLY A 2 4.98 -13.31 -46.61
CA GLY A 2 5.18 -14.71 -46.19
C GLY A 2 5.29 -14.83 -44.67
N PHE A 3 4.87 -15.97 -44.13
CA PHE A 3 4.94 -16.33 -42.71
C PHE A 3 6.33 -16.12 -42.06
N LEU A 4 7.41 -16.20 -42.86
CA LEU A 4 8.78 -15.93 -42.41
C LEU A 4 9.05 -14.44 -42.14
N ASP A 5 8.36 -13.52 -42.82
CA ASP A 5 8.47 -12.08 -42.53
C ASP A 5 7.71 -11.72 -41.25
N GLU A 6 6.56 -12.37 -40.99
CA GLU A 6 5.79 -12.22 -39.74
C GLU A 6 6.60 -12.71 -38.53
N LEU A 7 7.24 -13.88 -38.62
CA LEU A 7 8.12 -14.41 -37.57
C LEU A 7 9.34 -13.54 -37.29
N LYS A 8 9.90 -12.87 -38.32
CA LYS A 8 11.02 -11.93 -38.12
C LYS A 8 10.57 -10.66 -37.41
N GLN A 9 9.42 -10.10 -37.79
CA GLN A 9 8.86 -8.93 -37.09
C GLN A 9 8.55 -9.24 -35.63
N GLU A 10 8.00 -10.42 -35.33
CA GLU A 10 7.68 -10.81 -33.95
C GLU A 10 8.96 -11.05 -33.10
N ALA A 11 10.01 -11.63 -33.70
CA ALA A 11 11.31 -11.79 -33.04
C ALA A 11 12.03 -10.44 -32.80
N GLU A 12 11.94 -9.49 -33.73
CA GLU A 12 12.50 -8.15 -33.56
C GLU A 12 11.71 -7.33 -32.53
N ALA A 13 10.38 -7.45 -32.51
CA ALA A 13 9.53 -6.83 -31.49
C ALA A 13 9.81 -7.40 -30.09
N ALA A 14 10.02 -8.71 -29.96
CA ALA A 14 10.41 -9.34 -28.71
C ALA A 14 11.79 -8.84 -28.21
N LYS A 15 12.78 -8.79 -29.11
CA LYS A 15 14.13 -8.28 -28.77
C LYS A 15 14.15 -6.78 -28.43
N ALA A 16 13.36 -5.97 -29.14
CA ALA A 16 13.22 -4.54 -28.84
C ALA A 16 12.51 -4.30 -27.49
N GLY A 17 11.53 -5.15 -27.16
CA GLY A 17 10.89 -5.18 -25.86
C GLY A 17 11.85 -5.55 -24.72
N GLU A 18 12.65 -6.61 -24.90
CA GLU A 18 13.66 -7.05 -23.92
C GLU A 18 14.77 -6.00 -23.71
N ALA A 19 15.25 -5.35 -24.78
CA ALA A 19 16.28 -4.32 -24.67
C ALA A 19 15.78 -3.06 -23.95
N SER A 20 14.54 -2.65 -24.22
CA SER A 20 13.92 -1.49 -23.53
C SER A 20 13.65 -1.80 -22.05
N GLN A 21 13.12 -2.98 -21.75
CA GLN A 21 12.87 -3.43 -20.37
C GLN A 21 14.17 -3.56 -19.56
N ASN A 22 15.26 -4.04 -20.17
CA ASN A 22 16.56 -4.11 -19.51
C ASN A 22 17.18 -2.73 -19.25
N GLY A 23 16.97 -1.76 -20.13
CA GLY A 23 17.41 -0.38 -19.92
C GLY A 23 16.71 0.28 -18.74
N ASP A 24 15.38 0.16 -18.68
CA ASP A 24 14.56 0.72 -17.60
C ASP A 24 14.86 0.05 -16.25
N ALA A 25 15.09 -1.26 -16.24
CA ALA A 25 15.47 -2.00 -15.04
C ALA A 25 16.85 -1.59 -14.51
N GLN A 26 17.82 -1.35 -15.40
CA GLN A 26 19.15 -0.88 -14.99
C GLN A 26 19.11 0.53 -14.41
N GLU A 27 18.31 1.43 -14.98
CA GLU A 27 18.16 2.79 -14.45
C GLU A 27 17.47 2.79 -13.08
N ARG A 28 16.41 1.99 -12.90
CA ARG A 28 15.75 1.81 -11.59
C ARG A 28 16.70 1.26 -10.53
N GLU A 29 17.51 0.25 -10.86
CA GLU A 29 18.50 -0.32 -9.95
C GLU A 29 19.59 0.72 -9.60
N ARG A 30 20.02 1.55 -10.56
CA ARG A 30 20.98 2.63 -10.28
C ARG A 30 20.41 3.66 -9.32
N VAL A 31 19.18 4.11 -9.56
CA VAL A 31 18.48 5.07 -8.68
C VAL A 31 18.32 4.48 -7.28
N PHE A 32 17.91 3.21 -7.17
CA PHE A 32 17.81 2.52 -5.89
C PHE A 32 19.14 2.53 -5.13
N ARG A 33 20.22 2.04 -5.75
CA ARG A 33 21.52 1.92 -5.09
C ARG A 33 22.13 3.24 -4.66
N THR A 34 21.93 4.31 -5.45
CA THR A 34 22.56 5.60 -5.18
C THR A 34 21.78 6.47 -4.20
N ALA A 35 20.44 6.47 -4.29
CA ALA A 35 19.62 7.40 -3.51
C ALA A 35 18.84 6.74 -2.37
N LEU A 36 18.29 5.54 -2.59
CA LEU A 36 17.31 4.92 -1.67
C LEU A 36 17.97 3.91 -0.72
N GLU A 37 18.90 3.10 -1.22
CA GLU A 37 19.54 2.02 -0.47
C GLU A 37 20.26 2.53 0.80
N PRO A 38 21.03 3.64 0.78
CA PRO A 38 21.69 4.13 2.00
C PRO A 38 20.70 4.50 3.10
N ALA A 39 19.61 5.17 2.74
CA ALA A 39 18.55 5.57 3.66
C ALA A 39 17.78 4.35 4.19
N MET A 40 17.41 3.40 3.32
CA MET A 40 16.74 2.16 3.71
C MET A 40 17.59 1.32 4.68
N ARG A 41 18.88 1.14 4.39
CA ARG A 41 19.82 0.44 5.26
C ARG A 41 19.97 1.13 6.61
N ARG A 42 20.02 2.47 6.63
CA ARG A 42 20.10 3.26 7.87
C ARG A 42 18.85 3.04 8.75
N ILE A 43 17.66 3.11 8.17
CA ILE A 43 16.40 2.87 8.90
C ILE A 43 16.39 1.43 9.44
N HIS A 44 16.71 0.45 8.60
CA HIS A 44 16.72 -0.96 9.00
C HIS A 44 17.68 -1.23 10.16
N ALA A 45 18.94 -0.82 10.04
CA ALA A 45 19.94 -1.04 11.08
C ALA A 45 19.55 -0.38 12.41
N TYR A 46 18.97 0.81 12.35
CA TYR A 46 18.47 1.50 13.55
C TYR A 46 17.28 0.77 14.17
N LEU A 47 16.30 0.34 13.36
CA LEU A 47 15.13 -0.38 13.85
C LEU A 47 15.46 -1.77 14.40
N GLU A 48 16.47 -2.45 13.85
CA GLU A 48 16.96 -3.71 14.38
C GLU A 48 17.42 -3.55 15.84
N GLN A 49 18.24 -2.53 16.11
CA GLN A 49 18.67 -2.19 17.47
C GLN A 49 17.49 -1.81 18.37
N VAL A 50 16.55 -1.00 17.88
CA VAL A 50 15.35 -0.60 18.64
C VAL A 50 14.49 -1.82 18.99
N VAL A 51 14.28 -2.75 18.05
CA VAL A 51 13.48 -3.96 18.27
C VAL A 51 14.14 -4.86 19.33
N GLU A 52 15.46 -5.04 19.28
CA GLU A 52 16.20 -5.77 20.30
C GLU A 52 16.00 -5.16 21.69
N GLN A 53 16.18 -3.84 21.82
CA GLN A 53 16.02 -3.16 23.11
C GLN A 53 14.57 -3.16 23.61
N LEU A 54 13.58 -2.98 22.73
CA LEU A 54 12.16 -2.99 23.10
C LEU A 54 11.70 -4.37 23.61
N ASN A 55 12.20 -5.45 23.01
CA ASN A 55 11.91 -6.80 23.48
C ASN A 55 12.54 -7.10 24.85
N VAL A 56 13.66 -6.46 25.20
CA VAL A 56 14.30 -6.60 26.53
C VAL A 56 13.59 -5.77 27.59
N VAL A 57 13.25 -4.51 27.29
CA VAL A 57 12.65 -3.58 28.25
C VAL A 57 11.19 -3.92 28.55
N ASN A 58 10.50 -4.61 27.63
CA ASN A 58 9.08 -4.99 27.72
C ASN A 58 8.19 -3.80 28.16
N LEU A 59 8.00 -2.87 27.24
CA LEU A 59 7.26 -1.62 27.48
C LEU A 59 5.83 -1.89 27.99
N ASP A 60 5.45 -1.36 29.16
CA ASP A 60 4.04 -1.29 29.61
C ASP A 60 3.29 -0.15 28.89
N ALA A 61 3.33 -0.16 27.56
CA ALA A 61 2.60 0.78 26.73
C ALA A 61 1.19 0.26 26.48
N ARG A 62 0.23 0.75 27.27
CA ARG A 62 -1.18 0.37 27.17
C ARG A 62 -1.91 1.20 26.13
N VAL A 63 -2.68 0.52 25.30
CA VAL A 63 -3.39 1.11 24.17
C VAL A 63 -4.85 0.73 24.22
N ALA A 64 -5.69 1.62 23.71
CA ALA A 64 -7.08 1.32 23.43
C ALA A 64 -7.39 1.47 21.93
N TYR A 65 -8.22 0.59 21.39
CA TYR A 65 -8.75 0.69 20.03
C TYR A 65 -10.26 0.66 20.05
N GLU A 66 -10.87 1.48 19.20
CA GLU A 66 -12.28 1.37 18.86
C GLU A 66 -12.45 0.29 17.79
N VAL A 67 -13.28 -0.72 18.07
CA VAL A 67 -13.55 -1.83 17.16
C VAL A 67 -15.03 -1.88 16.82
N GLU A 68 -15.34 -1.88 15.52
CA GLU A 68 -16.73 -1.92 15.06
C GLU A 68 -17.44 -3.18 15.59
N GLY A 69 -18.64 -2.98 16.17
CA GLY A 69 -19.46 -4.07 16.73
C GLY A 69 -19.08 -4.52 18.14
N VAL A 70 -17.90 -4.15 18.64
CA VAL A 70 -17.44 -4.47 20.00
C VAL A 70 -17.42 -3.23 20.90
N GLY A 71 -17.03 -2.08 20.34
CA GLY A 71 -16.71 -0.86 21.09
C GLY A 71 -15.23 -0.80 21.46
N ARG A 72 -14.93 -0.08 22.53
CA ARG A 72 -13.56 0.22 22.95
C ARG A 72 -12.90 -0.98 23.64
N ILE A 73 -11.81 -1.47 23.07
CA ILE A 73 -10.93 -2.47 23.69
C ILE A 73 -9.78 -1.74 24.35
N GLU A 74 -9.63 -1.88 25.67
CA GLU A 74 -8.62 -1.15 26.46
C GLU A 74 -7.57 -2.08 27.08
N ASN A 75 -6.45 -1.47 27.49
CA ASN A 75 -5.34 -2.13 28.20
C ASN A 75 -4.67 -3.23 27.36
N LEU A 76 -4.50 -2.99 26.05
CA LEU A 76 -3.68 -3.85 25.21
C LEU A 76 -2.22 -3.42 25.36
N CYS A 77 -1.34 -4.37 25.69
CA CYS A 77 0.09 -4.11 25.87
C CYS A 77 0.86 -4.48 24.62
N GLN A 78 1.86 -3.69 24.27
CA GLN A 78 2.73 -3.97 23.13
C GLN A 78 3.71 -5.08 23.45
N SER A 79 3.88 -6.03 22.54
CA SER A 79 4.82 -7.13 22.70
C SER A 79 5.24 -7.72 21.35
N ASN A 80 6.27 -8.58 21.39
CA ASN A 80 6.70 -9.42 20.27
C ASN A 80 7.12 -8.61 19.03
N TYR A 81 8.01 -7.63 19.22
CA TYR A 81 8.55 -6.84 18.13
C TYR A 81 9.45 -7.70 17.25
N LYS A 82 9.24 -7.61 15.93
CA LYS A 82 10.01 -8.35 14.92
C LYS A 82 10.26 -7.45 13.72
N LEU A 83 11.46 -7.57 13.16
CA LEU A 83 11.82 -7.00 11.87
C LEU A 83 11.85 -8.13 10.85
N LYS A 84 11.11 -7.98 9.75
CA LYS A 84 11.03 -8.93 8.65
C LYS A 84 11.60 -8.30 7.41
N VAL A 85 12.44 -9.03 6.70
CA VAL A 85 13.04 -8.63 5.44
C VAL A 85 12.79 -9.74 4.43
N ASP A 86 12.31 -9.38 3.25
CA ASP A 86 12.03 -10.35 2.19
C ASP A 86 13.34 -10.74 1.48
N ASP A 87 14.16 -9.75 1.08
CA ASP A 87 15.50 -9.97 0.52
C ASP A 87 16.57 -9.16 1.30
N PRO A 88 17.41 -9.82 2.14
CA PRO A 88 18.46 -9.12 2.89
C PRO A 88 19.61 -8.62 2.00
N ALA A 89 19.78 -9.16 0.79
CA ALA A 89 20.78 -8.67 -0.15
C ALA A 89 20.33 -7.36 -0.81
N ARG A 90 19.02 -7.25 -1.09
CA ARG A 90 18.41 -6.07 -1.73
C ARG A 90 17.25 -5.58 -0.88
N LEU A 91 17.54 -4.59 -0.05
CA LEU A 91 16.60 -4.03 0.92
C LEU A 91 15.56 -3.09 0.26
N TYR A 92 14.83 -3.61 -0.72
CA TYR A 92 13.74 -2.91 -1.40
C TYR A 92 12.57 -2.67 -0.45
N ASP A 93 12.30 -3.63 0.41
CA ASP A 93 11.26 -3.53 1.42
C ASP A 93 11.61 -4.31 2.68
N PHE A 94 11.07 -3.84 3.79
CA PHE A 94 11.10 -4.55 5.07
C PHE A 94 9.93 -4.10 5.94
N THR A 95 9.53 -4.95 6.87
CA THR A 95 8.40 -4.69 7.76
C THR A 95 8.78 -4.91 9.21
N LEU A 96 8.63 -3.85 10.03
CA LEU A 96 8.58 -3.99 11.47
C LEU A 96 7.15 -4.34 11.87
N CYS A 97 6.97 -5.40 12.65
CA CYS A 97 5.66 -5.81 13.17
C CYS A 97 5.73 -6.15 14.65
N TYR A 98 4.65 -5.84 15.37
CA TYR A 98 4.45 -6.22 16.76
C TYR A 98 2.96 -6.38 17.02
N VAL A 99 2.59 -6.82 18.22
CA VAL A 99 1.18 -7.05 18.57
C VAL A 99 0.83 -6.29 19.83
N CYS A 100 -0.32 -5.64 19.82
CA CYS A 100 -0.95 -5.09 21.00
C CYS A 100 -1.94 -6.15 21.49
N SER A 101 -1.66 -6.82 22.60
CA SER A 101 -2.51 -7.91 23.07
C SER A 101 -2.78 -7.84 24.57
N ARG A 102 -3.85 -8.53 24.96
CA ARG A 102 -4.25 -8.80 26.34
C ARG A 102 -4.87 -10.20 26.39
N GLU A 103 -4.85 -10.84 27.54
CA GLU A 103 -5.57 -12.10 27.71
C GLU A 103 -7.08 -11.88 27.63
N GLY A 104 -7.74 -12.67 26.79
CA GLY A 104 -9.19 -12.72 26.69
C GLY A 104 -9.72 -12.78 25.26
N ARG A 105 -11.02 -13.04 25.17
CA ARG A 105 -11.79 -13.00 23.94
C ARG A 105 -13.12 -12.31 24.21
N ILE A 106 -13.57 -11.47 23.27
CA ILE A 106 -14.88 -10.84 23.34
C ILE A 106 -15.79 -11.57 22.37
N ARG A 107 -16.97 -11.94 22.87
CA ARG A 107 -18.03 -12.53 22.07
C ARG A 107 -19.13 -11.49 21.88
N PHE A 108 -19.56 -11.31 20.65
CA PHE A 108 -20.62 -10.37 20.29
C PHE A 108 -21.43 -10.91 19.11
N GLU A 109 -22.63 -10.37 18.92
CA GLU A 109 -23.56 -10.83 17.89
C GLU A 109 -23.87 -9.70 16.92
N LYS A 110 -23.90 -10.02 15.63
CA LYS A 110 -24.38 -9.12 14.58
C LYS A 110 -25.59 -9.74 13.92
N ARG A 111 -26.66 -8.94 13.78
CA ARG A 111 -27.89 -9.38 13.12
C ARG A 111 -27.83 -9.11 11.62
N GLY A 112 -28.35 -10.06 10.85
CA GLY A 112 -28.43 -9.97 9.41
C GLY A 112 -27.17 -10.46 8.68
N LYS A 113 -27.38 -11.29 7.66
CA LYS A 113 -26.32 -11.90 6.85
C LYS A 113 -25.39 -10.86 6.17
N PRO A 114 -25.88 -9.87 5.40
CA PRO A 114 -25.00 -8.93 4.71
C PRO A 114 -24.18 -8.07 5.68
N ALA A 115 -24.77 -7.65 6.80
CA ALA A 115 -24.06 -6.88 7.82
C ALA A 115 -22.99 -7.70 8.55
N SER A 116 -23.24 -8.99 8.76
CA SER A 116 -22.29 -9.92 9.37
C SER A 116 -21.11 -10.24 8.44
N GLU A 117 -21.36 -10.43 7.15
CA GLU A 117 -20.32 -10.65 6.15
C GLU A 117 -19.44 -9.41 5.98
N HIS A 118 -20.05 -8.22 5.88
CA HIS A 118 -19.31 -6.96 5.80
C HIS A 118 -18.41 -6.76 7.02
N LEU A 119 -18.95 -6.94 8.24
CA LEU A 119 -18.18 -6.80 9.47
C LEU A 119 -17.02 -7.79 9.55
N ARG A 120 -17.26 -9.06 9.17
CA ARG A 120 -16.21 -10.09 9.10
C ARG A 120 -15.08 -9.64 8.18
N ASP A 121 -15.42 -9.16 6.99
CA ASP A 121 -14.44 -8.79 5.98
C ASP A 121 -13.66 -7.54 6.41
N THR A 122 -14.33 -6.55 7.02
CA THR A 122 -13.69 -5.38 7.63
C THR A 122 -12.70 -5.77 8.73
N LEU A 123 -13.12 -6.55 9.74
CA LEU A 123 -12.25 -6.96 10.85
C LEU A 123 -11.06 -7.81 10.39
N ARG A 124 -11.27 -8.72 9.41
CA ARG A 124 -10.20 -9.49 8.78
C ARG A 124 -9.26 -8.61 7.96
N SER A 125 -9.78 -7.59 7.29
CA SER A 125 -8.96 -6.64 6.53
C SER A 125 -8.01 -5.86 7.44
N HIS A 126 -8.38 -5.64 8.71
CA HIS A 126 -7.51 -5.09 9.75
C HIS A 126 -6.56 -6.12 10.37
N GLY A 127 -6.71 -7.41 10.08
CA GLY A 127 -5.79 -8.48 10.50
C GLY A 127 -6.09 -9.00 11.90
N LEU A 128 -7.29 -8.73 12.41
CA LEU A 128 -7.72 -9.20 13.72
C LEU A 128 -8.04 -10.70 13.69
N ASP A 129 -7.68 -11.40 14.76
CA ASP A 129 -8.00 -12.82 14.90
C ASP A 129 -9.47 -12.99 15.32
N LEU A 130 -10.28 -13.44 14.36
CA LEU A 130 -11.73 -13.54 14.45
C LEU A 130 -12.20 -14.95 14.09
N SER A 131 -12.93 -15.58 15.00
CA SER A 131 -13.75 -16.75 14.74
C SER A 131 -15.22 -16.34 14.68
N TYR A 132 -16.01 -16.97 13.81
CA TYR A 132 -17.45 -16.70 13.75
C TYR A 132 -18.25 -17.96 13.43
N LYS A 133 -19.50 -17.97 13.92
CA LYS A 133 -20.50 -19.00 13.59
C LYS A 133 -21.75 -18.30 13.09
N MET A 134 -22.20 -18.65 11.89
CA MET A 134 -23.42 -18.14 11.29
C MET A 134 -24.58 -19.08 11.63
N GLY A 135 -25.66 -18.53 12.19
CA GLY A 135 -26.90 -19.24 12.44
C GLY A 135 -27.78 -19.30 11.20
N VAL A 136 -28.78 -20.18 11.22
CA VAL A 136 -29.74 -20.39 10.13
C VAL A 136 -30.56 -19.12 9.85
N ASP A 137 -30.80 -18.32 10.89
CA ASP A 137 -31.54 -17.05 10.81
C ASP A 137 -30.72 -15.90 10.21
N GLY A 138 -29.47 -16.16 9.78
CA GLY A 138 -28.55 -15.16 9.24
C GLY A 138 -27.86 -14.29 10.29
N ASN A 139 -28.10 -14.53 11.59
CA ASN A 139 -27.36 -13.91 12.68
C ASN A 139 -26.00 -14.59 12.86
N ALA A 140 -24.95 -13.80 13.09
CA ALA A 140 -23.61 -14.33 13.32
C ALA A 140 -23.12 -14.01 14.72
N VAL A 141 -22.57 -15.02 15.37
CA VAL A 141 -21.86 -14.89 16.65
C VAL A 141 -20.38 -14.82 16.34
N PHE A 142 -19.75 -13.71 16.71
CA PHE A 142 -18.33 -13.46 16.55
C PHE A 142 -17.59 -13.68 17.86
N THR A 143 -16.38 -14.21 17.78
CA THR A 143 -15.42 -14.32 18.88
C THR A 143 -14.12 -13.70 18.43
N LEU A 144 -13.76 -12.57 19.01
CA LEU A 144 -12.59 -11.77 18.69
C LEU A 144 -11.53 -11.96 19.78
N ALA A 145 -10.29 -12.29 19.41
CA ALA A 145 -9.17 -12.28 20.34
C ALA A 145 -8.76 -10.84 20.66
N MET A 146 -8.37 -10.57 21.91
CA MET A 146 -7.84 -9.25 22.32
C MET A 146 -6.41 -9.08 21.80
N MET A 147 -6.25 -9.04 20.48
CA MET A 147 -4.96 -8.98 19.78
C MET A 147 -5.10 -8.15 18.52
N VAL A 148 -4.32 -7.06 18.45
CA VAL A 148 -4.25 -6.16 17.30
C VAL A 148 -2.82 -6.17 16.76
N PRO A 149 -2.58 -6.68 15.54
CA PRO A 149 -1.26 -6.61 14.92
C PRO A 149 -1.00 -5.19 14.42
N VAL A 150 0.18 -4.67 14.70
CA VAL A 150 0.68 -3.36 14.24
C VAL A 150 1.85 -3.60 13.31
N SER A 151 1.92 -2.86 12.21
CA SER A 151 3.03 -2.98 11.26
C SER A 151 3.46 -1.65 10.67
N PHE A 152 4.76 -1.53 10.43
CA PHE A 152 5.41 -0.45 9.71
C PHE A 152 6.15 -1.08 8.53
N THR A 153 5.61 -0.92 7.34
CA THR A 153 6.20 -1.46 6.10
C THR A 153 6.89 -0.33 5.36
N PHE A 154 8.18 -0.49 5.13
CA PHE A 154 9.01 0.43 4.36
C PHE A 154 9.24 -0.17 3.00
N GLU A 155 9.03 0.61 1.95
CA GLU A 155 9.17 0.18 0.57
C GLU A 155 9.87 1.29 -0.24
N ALA A 156 10.90 0.92 -0.99
CA ALA A 156 11.62 1.81 -1.87
C ALA A 156 10.86 1.98 -3.20
N ASP A 157 10.40 3.20 -3.45
CA ASP A 157 9.72 3.58 -4.68
C ASP A 157 10.73 4.23 -5.63
N THR A 158 11.28 3.42 -6.54
CA THR A 158 12.29 3.87 -7.50
C THR A 158 11.75 4.81 -8.56
N ASP A 159 10.46 4.70 -8.89
CA ASP A 159 9.80 5.54 -9.88
C ASP A 159 9.64 6.97 -9.36
N HIS A 160 9.23 7.12 -8.10
CA HIS A 160 9.04 8.43 -7.46
C HIS A 160 10.25 8.92 -6.64
N LYS A 161 11.30 8.09 -6.48
CA LYS A 161 12.50 8.36 -5.69
C LYS A 161 12.21 8.69 -4.22
N VAL A 162 11.23 7.98 -3.65
CA VAL A 162 10.79 8.15 -2.27
C VAL A 162 10.77 6.82 -1.54
N ILE A 163 10.80 6.87 -0.22
CA ILE A 163 10.53 5.71 0.63
C ILE A 163 9.06 5.80 1.05
N ARG A 164 8.27 4.81 0.66
CA ARG A 164 6.89 4.66 1.10
C ARG A 164 6.88 3.97 2.46
N LEU A 165 6.31 4.63 3.45
CA LEU A 165 6.08 4.06 4.76
C LEU A 165 4.59 3.82 4.94
N ARG A 166 4.19 2.57 5.12
CA ARG A 166 2.82 2.18 5.44
C ARG A 166 2.73 1.73 6.89
N VAL A 167 2.00 2.49 7.68
CA VAL A 167 1.74 2.21 9.10
C VAL A 167 0.35 1.66 9.26
N ARG A 168 0.19 0.51 9.90
CA ARG A 168 -1.09 -0.17 10.08
C ARG A 168 -1.40 -0.39 11.55
N ASN A 169 -2.65 -0.08 11.92
CA ASN A 169 -3.23 -0.26 13.25
C ASN A 169 -2.41 0.38 14.38
N LEU A 170 -1.76 1.53 14.15
CA LEU A 170 -1.00 2.20 15.20
C LEU A 170 -1.96 2.91 16.18
N ASP A 171 -2.60 3.99 15.78
CA ASP A 171 -3.48 4.75 16.68
C ASP A 171 -4.95 4.34 16.53
N ILE A 172 -5.35 4.07 15.29
CA ILE A 172 -6.68 3.61 14.91
C ILE A 172 -6.55 2.38 14.02
N LEU A 173 -7.57 1.51 14.03
CA LEU A 173 -7.64 0.40 13.08
C LEU A 173 -7.70 0.96 11.65
N GLY A 174 -6.82 0.44 10.79
CA GLY A 174 -6.64 0.97 9.45
C GLY A 174 -5.18 1.13 9.10
N ALA A 175 -4.90 1.86 8.03
CA ALA A 175 -3.55 2.14 7.60
C ALA A 175 -3.39 3.58 7.13
N CYS A 176 -2.21 4.11 7.39
CA CYS A 176 -1.75 5.43 6.98
C CYS A 176 -0.52 5.24 6.11
N ASN A 177 -0.48 5.92 4.97
CA ASN A 177 0.72 5.95 4.14
C ASN A 177 1.40 7.30 4.27
N TYR A 178 2.72 7.23 4.29
CA TYR A 178 3.63 8.34 4.30
C TYR A 178 4.59 8.20 3.12
N SER A 179 5.02 9.34 2.59
CA SER A 179 6.05 9.42 1.55
C SER A 179 7.22 10.20 2.11
N LEU A 180 8.39 9.57 2.15
CA LEU A 180 9.60 10.10 2.76
C LEU A 180 10.67 10.32 1.69
N SER A 181 11.28 11.50 1.69
CA SER A 181 12.48 11.74 0.89
C SER A 181 13.69 11.12 1.59
N PRO A 182 14.59 10.40 0.88
CA PRO A 182 15.78 9.78 1.48
C PRO A 182 16.67 10.76 2.25
N ASP A 183 16.74 12.01 1.78
CA ASP A 183 17.55 13.08 2.40
C ASP A 183 17.02 13.53 3.77
N LYS A 184 15.76 13.21 4.07
CA LYS A 184 15.12 13.51 5.37
C LYS A 184 15.36 12.43 6.43
N VAL A 185 16.03 11.33 6.06
CA VAL A 185 16.37 10.23 6.98
C VAL A 185 17.64 10.60 7.75
N ASP A 186 17.48 11.43 8.78
CA ASP A 186 18.52 11.77 9.74
C ASP A 186 18.28 11.10 11.11
N ASP A 187 19.24 11.27 12.04
CA ASP A 187 19.13 10.67 13.37
C ASP A 187 17.96 11.23 14.19
N ALA A 188 17.61 12.51 14.00
CA ALA A 188 16.47 13.12 14.66
C ALA A 188 15.15 12.50 14.20
N TRP A 189 15.02 12.26 12.89
CA TRP A 189 13.87 11.58 12.32
C TRP A 189 13.76 10.14 12.82
N LEU A 190 14.87 9.40 12.87
CA LEU A 190 14.92 8.04 13.41
C LEU A 190 14.52 7.98 14.88
N GLU A 191 14.97 8.95 15.69
CA GLU A 191 14.59 9.05 17.10
C GLU A 191 13.08 9.30 17.27
N GLU A 192 12.50 10.20 16.48
CA GLU A 192 11.07 10.46 16.50
C GLU A 192 10.25 9.26 16.01
N LEU A 193 10.75 8.49 15.05
CA LEU A 193 10.16 7.20 14.64
C LEU A 193 10.19 6.18 15.79
N ALA A 194 11.32 6.03 16.49
CA ALA A 194 11.41 5.13 17.65
C ALA A 194 10.46 5.54 18.77
N LYS A 195 10.37 6.85 19.08
CA LYS A 195 9.39 7.39 20.03
C LYS A 195 7.97 7.07 19.58
N ARG A 196 7.66 7.18 18.28
CA ARG A 196 6.34 6.85 17.74
C ARG A 196 5.99 5.38 17.91
N ILE A 197 6.92 4.46 17.59
CA ILE A 197 6.75 3.01 17.78
C ILE A 197 6.53 2.71 19.27
N ALA A 198 7.32 3.33 20.15
CA ALA A 198 7.21 3.20 21.60
C ALA A 198 6.00 3.94 22.20
N ARG A 199 5.18 4.63 21.40
CA ARG A 199 4.06 5.50 21.82
C ARG A 199 4.43 6.55 22.86
N ARG A 200 5.64 7.07 22.77
CA ARG A 200 6.06 8.25 23.53
C ARG A 200 5.64 9.52 22.78
N PRO A 201 5.48 10.65 23.48
CA PRO A 201 5.30 11.95 22.82
C PRO A 201 6.39 12.16 21.76
N ASN A 202 5.97 12.45 20.54
CA ASN A 202 6.83 12.55 19.37
C ASN A 202 6.29 13.62 18.41
N ARG A 203 7.15 14.08 17.52
CA ARG A 203 6.86 15.03 16.42
C ARG A 203 6.94 14.35 15.06
N PHE A 204 6.76 13.03 15.01
CA PHE A 204 6.91 12.25 13.78
C PHE A 204 5.97 12.74 12.68
N ASP A 205 4.70 12.99 13.01
CA ASP A 205 3.69 13.43 12.04
C ASP A 205 4.03 14.82 11.44
N GLU A 206 4.62 15.71 12.23
CA GLU A 206 5.08 17.03 11.79
C GLU A 206 6.29 16.94 10.85
N LEU A 207 7.21 16.01 11.12
CA LEU A 207 8.42 15.82 10.33
C LEU A 207 8.16 15.17 8.97
N VAL A 208 7.10 14.37 8.85
CA VAL A 208 6.78 13.63 7.62
C VAL A 208 5.83 14.42 6.71
N GLY A 209 5.06 15.36 7.24
CA GLY A 209 4.39 16.43 6.49
C GLY A 209 3.23 16.03 5.56
N ASN A 210 3.11 14.77 5.15
CA ASN A 210 2.09 14.29 4.22
C ASN A 210 1.47 12.98 4.71
N VAL A 211 0.46 13.09 5.58
CA VAL A 211 -0.34 11.95 6.03
C VAL A 211 -1.51 11.78 5.07
N LEU A 212 -1.51 10.73 4.26
CA LEU A 212 -2.69 10.37 3.47
C LEU A 212 -3.30 9.08 4.04
N PRO A 213 -4.50 9.14 4.64
CA PRO A 213 -5.22 7.93 5.07
C PRO A 213 -5.42 6.97 3.88
N ASP A 214 -5.27 5.66 4.09
CA ASP A 214 -5.42 4.64 3.03
C ASP A 214 -6.77 4.77 2.30
N GLU A 215 -7.84 5.09 3.03
CA GLU A 215 -9.17 5.26 2.46
C GLU A 215 -9.26 6.45 1.52
N ALA A 216 -8.66 7.59 1.89
CA ALA A 216 -8.59 8.78 1.05
C ALA A 216 -7.77 8.50 -0.21
N ARG A 217 -6.64 7.79 -0.08
CA ARG A 217 -5.82 7.37 -1.21
C ARG A 217 -6.60 6.46 -2.16
N ARG A 218 -7.32 5.46 -1.65
CA ARG A 218 -8.12 4.52 -2.47
C ARG A 218 -9.30 5.20 -3.16
N ARG A 219 -9.85 6.27 -2.58
CA ARG A 219 -10.88 7.09 -3.24
C ARG A 219 -10.26 7.91 -4.38
N LEU A 220 -9.16 8.62 -4.10
CA LEU A 220 -8.44 9.40 -5.11
C LEU A 220 -7.93 8.55 -6.28
N GLN A 221 -7.42 7.33 -6.00
CA GLN A 221 -7.01 6.40 -7.05
C GLN A 221 -8.18 5.96 -7.93
N ARG A 222 -9.34 5.66 -7.33
CA ARG A 222 -10.55 5.31 -8.10
C ARG A 222 -11.04 6.47 -8.95
N GLU A 223 -11.08 7.69 -8.39
CA GLU A 223 -11.46 8.89 -9.14
C GLU A 223 -10.49 9.18 -10.30
N LEU A 224 -9.18 9.00 -10.09
CA LEU A 224 -8.17 9.16 -11.13
C LEU A 224 -8.34 8.12 -12.25
N GLU A 225 -8.56 6.84 -11.90
CA GLU A 225 -8.81 5.78 -12.89
C GLU A 225 -10.10 6.02 -13.69
N GLU A 226 -11.16 6.49 -13.04
CA GLU A 226 -12.41 6.86 -13.71
C GLU A 226 -12.23 8.04 -14.65
N MET A 227 -11.55 9.10 -14.21
CA MET A 227 -11.23 10.26 -15.06
C MET A 227 -10.33 9.86 -16.25
N GLN A 228 -9.33 9.01 -16.04
CA GLN A 228 -8.46 8.54 -17.10
C GLN A 228 -9.24 7.71 -18.13
N ARG A 229 -10.15 6.84 -17.67
CA ARG A 229 -11.04 6.07 -18.56
C ARG A 229 -11.97 6.96 -19.36
N GLN A 230 -12.54 8.00 -18.75
CA GLN A 230 -13.37 8.97 -19.46
C GLN A 230 -12.59 9.71 -20.54
N ARG A 231 -11.41 10.25 -20.21
CA ARG A 231 -10.54 10.92 -21.19
C ARG A 231 -10.11 10.00 -22.33
N ALA A 232 -9.78 8.74 -22.03
CA ALA A 232 -9.41 7.77 -23.05
C ALA A 232 -10.55 7.49 -24.03
N ARG A 233 -11.80 7.43 -23.54
CA ARG A 233 -12.99 7.30 -24.38
C ARG A 233 -13.23 8.52 -25.25
N GLU A 234 -13.18 9.72 -24.68
CA GLU A 234 -13.36 10.96 -25.44
C GLU A 234 -12.30 11.13 -26.54
N LEU A 235 -11.05 10.75 -26.26
CA LEU A 235 -9.97 10.75 -27.27
C LEU A 235 -10.22 9.75 -28.40
N LEU A 236 -10.73 8.57 -28.07
CA LEU A 236 -11.12 7.56 -29.06
C LEU A 236 -12.30 8.03 -29.93
N GLU A 237 -13.32 8.64 -29.32
CA GLU A 237 -14.48 9.18 -30.04
C GLU A 237 -14.06 10.31 -30.98
N ARG A 238 -13.25 11.28 -30.51
CA ARG A 238 -12.69 12.33 -31.38
C ARG A 238 -11.85 11.79 -32.53
N ALA A 239 -11.03 10.77 -32.28
CA ALA A 239 -10.22 10.15 -33.33
C ALA A 239 -11.09 9.43 -34.38
N GLN A 240 -12.23 8.83 -33.97
CA GLN A 240 -13.19 8.21 -34.88
C GLN A 240 -13.94 9.26 -35.71
N GLU A 241 -14.38 10.35 -35.11
CA GLU A 241 -15.04 11.47 -35.80
C GLU A 241 -14.11 12.10 -36.86
N GLU A 242 -12.85 12.37 -36.51
CA GLU A 242 -11.85 12.88 -37.46
C GLU A 242 -11.58 11.91 -38.62
N ALA A 243 -11.59 10.59 -38.35
CA ALA A 243 -11.42 9.57 -39.39
C ALA A 243 -12.65 9.49 -40.33
N GLU A 244 -13.86 9.66 -39.80
CA GLU A 244 -15.09 9.75 -40.59
C GLU A 244 -15.12 11.01 -41.45
N GLU A 245 -14.75 12.17 -40.91
CA GLU A 245 -14.69 13.43 -41.66
C GLU A 245 -13.65 13.38 -42.78
N LYS A 246 -12.46 12.80 -42.52
CA LYS A 246 -11.45 12.59 -43.56
C LYS A 246 -11.96 11.67 -44.69
N LYS A 247 -12.70 10.60 -44.35
CA LYS A 247 -13.33 9.71 -45.35
C LYS A 247 -14.40 10.45 -46.18
N LYS A 248 -15.25 11.26 -45.55
CA LYS A 248 -16.28 12.06 -46.24
C LYS A 248 -15.66 13.16 -47.12
N GLY A 249 -14.59 13.82 -46.65
CA GLY A 249 -13.86 14.84 -47.41
C GLY A 249 -13.11 14.30 -48.64
N LEU A 250 -12.57 13.08 -48.57
CA LEU A 250 -11.94 12.39 -49.71
C LEU A 250 -12.96 12.03 -50.80
N LEU A 251 -14.15 11.54 -50.41
CA LEU A 251 -15.23 11.20 -51.34
C LEU A 251 -15.82 12.45 -52.05
N GLY A 252 -15.89 13.60 -51.36
CA GLY A 252 -16.34 14.86 -51.96
C GLY A 252 -15.40 15.44 -53.02
N ARG A 253 -14.08 15.19 -52.91
CA ARG A 253 -13.10 15.65 -53.91
C ARG A 253 -13.06 14.79 -55.18
N LEU A 254 -13.42 13.52 -55.09
CA LEU A 254 -13.52 12.62 -56.25
C LEU A 254 -14.71 12.94 -57.16
N ARG A 255 -15.81 13.46 -56.60
CA ARG A 255 -17.02 13.83 -57.36
C ARG A 255 -16.92 15.15 -58.14
N ARG A 256 -15.99 16.05 -57.81
CA ARG A 256 -15.80 17.33 -58.52
C ARG A 256 -14.84 17.28 -59.71
N LYS A 257 -14.34 16.09 -60.09
CA LYS A 257 -13.39 15.92 -61.20
C LYS A 257 -14.02 15.29 -62.46
N GLN A 258 -15.35 15.19 -62.52
CA GLN A 258 -16.09 14.57 -63.63
C GLN A 258 -17.09 15.50 -64.34
N ASP A 259 -17.17 16.77 -63.96
CA ASP A 259 -17.87 17.84 -64.70
C ASP A 259 -16.89 18.97 -65.00
#